data_AF-K0K747-F1
#
_entry.id   AF-K0K747-F1
#
_cell.length_a   1.000
_cell.length_b   1.000
_cell.length_c   1.000
_cell.angle_alpha   90.00
_cell.angle_beta   90.00
_cell.angle_gamma   90.00
#
_symmetry.space_group_name_H-M   'P 1'
#
loop_
_entity.id
_entity.type
_entity.pdbx_description
1 polymer ?
#
loop_
_entity_poly.entity_id
_entity_poly.type
_entity_poly.pdbx_seq_one_letter_code
_entity_poly.pdbx_strand_id
1 'polypeptide(L)'
;MSRSAEYTFTKPNEDHVRLVAGFGVTGDAHAGELVKHRSRVRRDPAQPNLRQVHLMHAELHDELNSLGFDVAAGQLGENSTTRDVDLLGLPTGPCCGWARTRWSR
;
A
#
# COMPACT_ATOMS: atom_id res chain seq x y z
N MET A 1 -2.94 11.61 2.16
CA MET A 1 -2.46 10.28 2.63
C MET A 1 -3.67 9.49 3.10
N SER A 2 -3.60 8.18 3.24
CA SER A 2 -4.80 7.38 3.56
C SER A 2 -4.48 6.20 4.47
N ARG A 3 -5.42 5.83 5.35
CA ARG A 3 -5.32 4.63 6.20
C ARG A 3 -6.70 4.12 6.57
N SER A 4 -6.82 2.84 6.91
CA SER A 4 -8.05 2.27 7.48
C SER A 4 -7.67 1.24 8.52
N ALA A 5 -8.37 1.24 9.66
CA ALA A 5 -8.20 0.20 10.68
C ALA A 5 -8.79 -1.15 10.24
N GLU A 6 -9.63 -1.14 9.19
CA GLU A 6 -10.33 -2.30 8.65
C GLU A 6 -9.71 -2.77 7.32
N TYR A 7 -9.90 -4.04 6.98
CA TYR A 7 -9.51 -4.59 5.68
C TYR A 7 -10.53 -4.22 4.59
N THR A 8 -10.68 -2.92 4.37
CA THR A 8 -11.53 -2.34 3.33
C THR A 8 -10.72 -2.04 2.07
N PHE A 9 -11.40 -2.06 0.91
CA PHE A 9 -10.77 -1.68 -0.36
C PHE A 9 -10.43 -0.19 -0.38
N THR A 10 -11.34 0.65 0.11
CA THR A 10 -11.11 2.10 0.25
C THR A 10 -10.51 2.43 1.61
N LYS A 11 -9.53 3.34 1.61
CA LYS A 11 -8.96 3.98 2.80
C LYS A 11 -9.34 5.47 2.79
N PRO A 12 -9.99 5.99 3.84
CA PRO A 12 -10.28 7.42 3.93
C PRO A 12 -8.97 8.24 3.92
N ASN A 13 -9.06 9.43 3.33
CA ASN A 13 -7.95 10.37 3.28
C ASN A 13 -7.78 11.07 4.64
N GLU A 14 -6.53 11.25 5.00
CA GLU A 14 -6.03 11.89 6.21
C GLU A 14 -5.00 12.95 5.81
N ASP A 15 -4.96 14.04 6.56
CA ASP A 15 -4.00 15.12 6.38
C ASP A 15 -2.56 14.63 6.55
N HIS A 16 -2.35 13.70 7.48
CA HIS A 16 -1.06 13.08 7.72
C HIS A 16 -1.22 11.64 8.20
N VAL A 17 -0.18 10.85 7.99
CA VAL A 17 -0.07 9.49 8.54
C VAL A 17 1.30 9.33 9.18
N ARG A 18 1.38 8.53 10.24
CA ARG A 18 2.64 8.21 10.92
C ARG A 18 3.19 6.88 10.43
N LEU A 19 4.41 6.91 9.90
CA LEU A 19 5.17 5.71 9.56
C LEU A 19 6.03 5.27 10.75
N VAL A 20 5.97 3.99 11.09
CA VAL A 20 6.81 3.35 12.10
C VAL A 20 7.66 2.29 11.40
N ALA A 21 8.98 2.42 11.50
CA ALA A 21 9.91 1.51 10.85
C ALA A 21 9.68 0.07 11.30
N GLY A 22 9.65 -0.87 10.34
CA GLY A 22 9.40 -2.28 10.62
C GLY A 22 7.96 -2.60 11.07
N PHE A 23 7.05 -1.62 11.09
CA PHE A 23 5.65 -1.82 11.48
C PHE A 23 4.66 -1.32 10.41
N GLY A 24 4.89 -0.16 9.80
CA GLY A 24 4.01 0.44 8.78
C GLY A 24 3.25 1.68 9.26
N VAL A 25 2.08 1.92 8.67
CA VAL A 25 1.24 3.10 8.99
C VAL A 25 0.47 2.90 10.30
N THR A 26 0.62 3.79 11.28
CA THR A 26 -0.11 3.69 12.54
C THR A 26 -1.63 3.70 12.35
N GLY A 27 -2.29 2.66 12.87
CA GLY A 27 -3.74 2.49 12.77
C GLY A 27 -4.23 1.93 11.43
N ASP A 28 -3.33 1.48 10.55
CA ASP A 28 -3.72 0.74 9.34
C ASP A 28 -3.84 -0.76 9.62
N ALA A 29 -4.84 -1.42 9.03
CA ALA A 29 -5.09 -2.85 9.13
C ALA A 29 -3.85 -3.68 8.75
N HIS A 30 -3.05 -3.19 7.79
CA HIS A 30 -1.86 -3.87 7.30
C HIS A 30 -0.62 -3.64 8.17
N ALA A 31 -0.68 -2.75 9.17
CA ALA A 31 0.47 -2.40 9.99
C ALA A 31 0.79 -3.48 11.03
N GLY A 32 2.01 -4.01 11.02
CA GLY A 32 2.48 -5.03 11.94
C GLY A 32 3.83 -5.58 11.51
N GLU A 33 4.60 -6.08 12.46
CA GLU A 33 5.94 -6.63 12.22
C GLU A 33 5.88 -7.95 11.46
N LEU A 34 4.89 -8.78 11.76
CA LEU A 34 4.72 -10.12 11.21
C LEU A 34 3.62 -10.19 10.14
N VAL A 35 3.75 -11.17 9.25
CA VAL A 35 2.81 -11.38 8.16
C VAL A 35 1.39 -11.58 8.68
N LYS A 36 0.44 -10.81 8.12
CA LYS A 36 -0.98 -10.91 8.49
C LYS A 36 -1.83 -11.71 7.50
N HIS A 37 -1.32 -11.92 6.28
CA HIS A 37 -2.09 -12.56 5.22
C HIS A 37 -2.21 -14.08 5.47
N ARG A 38 -3.44 -14.56 5.64
CA ARG A 38 -3.78 -15.96 6.04
C ARG A 38 -3.01 -17.03 5.28
N SER A 39 -2.84 -16.87 3.96
CA SER A 39 -2.09 -17.82 3.13
C SER A 39 -0.60 -17.89 3.50
N ARG A 40 0.03 -16.74 3.82
CA ARG A 40 1.45 -16.67 4.21
C ARG A 40 1.66 -17.05 5.68
N VAL A 41 0.71 -16.69 6.55
CA VAL A 41 0.68 -17.14 7.95
C VAL A 41 0.67 -18.66 8.04
N ARG A 42 -0.12 -19.33 7.19
CA ARG A 42 -0.15 -20.80 7.11
C ARG A 42 1.21 -21.38 6.72
N ARG A 43 2.00 -20.67 5.90
CA ARG A 43 3.34 -21.12 5.48
C ARG A 43 4.36 -20.94 6.60
N ASP A 44 4.44 -19.74 7.15
CA ASP A 44 5.23 -19.45 8.35
C ASP A 44 4.75 -18.10 8.93
N PRO A 45 4.22 -18.10 10.17
CA PRO A 45 3.69 -16.92 10.84
C PRO A 45 4.76 -15.94 11.33
N ALA A 46 6.03 -16.37 11.44
CA ALA A 46 7.13 -15.53 11.92
C ALA A 46 7.78 -14.69 10.80
N GLN A 47 7.28 -14.79 9.57
CA GLN A 47 7.81 -14.01 8.45
C GLN A 47 7.57 -12.51 8.65
N PRO A 48 8.56 -11.66 8.31
CA PRO A 48 8.38 -10.22 8.34
C PRO A 48 7.28 -9.79 7.36
N ASN A 49 6.51 -8.78 7.79
CA ASN A 49 5.50 -8.19 6.95
C ASN A 49 6.13 -7.28 5.89
N LEU A 50 6.14 -7.73 4.65
CA LEU A 50 6.62 -6.91 3.52
C LEU A 50 5.55 -5.99 2.92
N ARG A 51 4.33 -5.98 3.48
CA ARG A 51 3.16 -5.26 2.96
C ARG A 51 2.66 -4.22 3.98
N GLN A 52 3.59 -3.56 4.65
CA GLN A 52 3.34 -2.62 5.74
C GLN A 52 2.79 -1.27 5.27
N VAL A 53 3.11 -0.87 4.03
CA VAL A 53 2.69 0.38 3.41
C VAL A 53 2.36 0.09 1.95
N HIS A 54 1.23 0.59 1.48
CA HIS A 54 0.85 0.48 0.07
C HIS A 54 1.04 1.83 -0.62
N LEU A 55 1.74 1.84 -1.76
CA LEU A 55 1.91 3.02 -2.60
C LEU A 55 1.24 2.81 -3.94
N MET A 56 0.73 3.89 -4.53
CA MET A 56 0.19 3.87 -5.88
C MET A 56 0.59 5.13 -6.65
N HIS A 57 0.64 4.99 -7.97
CA HIS A 57 0.88 6.07 -8.92
C HIS A 57 -0.42 6.79 -9.26
N ALA A 58 -0.41 8.12 -9.20
CA ALA A 58 -1.52 8.94 -9.65
C ALA A 58 -1.77 8.74 -11.16
N GLU A 59 -0.74 8.40 -11.91
CA GLU A 59 -0.79 8.09 -13.34
C GLU A 59 -1.73 6.89 -13.62
N LEU A 60 -1.79 5.90 -12.72
CA LEU A 60 -2.75 4.81 -12.83
C LEU A 60 -4.18 5.29 -12.63
N HIS A 61 -4.41 6.22 -11.70
CA HIS A 61 -5.74 6.80 -11.49
C HIS A 61 -6.16 7.61 -12.70
N ASP A 62 -5.24 8.39 -13.27
CA ASP A 62 -5.48 9.17 -14.49
C ASP A 62 -5.85 8.23 -15.67
N GLU A 63 -5.15 7.10 -15.82
CA GLU A 63 -5.49 6.06 -16.82
C GLU A 63 -6.90 5.49 -16.58
N LEU A 64 -7.24 5.10 -15.35
CA LEU A 64 -8.57 4.57 -15.02
C LEU A 64 -9.67 5.63 -15.22
N ASN A 65 -9.44 6.87 -14.82
CA ASN A 65 -10.38 7.96 -15.03
C ASN A 65 -10.59 8.25 -16.53
N SER A 66 -9.53 8.14 -17.34
CA SER A 66 -9.65 8.27 -18.80
C SER A 66 -10.47 7.15 -19.46
N LEU A 67 -10.53 5.97 -18.83
CA LEU A 67 -11.36 4.84 -19.25
C LEU A 67 -12.81 4.94 -18.73
N GLY A 68 -13.18 6.00 -18.02
CA GLY A 68 -14.53 6.24 -17.52
C GLY A 68 -14.81 5.68 -16.13
N PHE A 69 -13.80 5.21 -15.41
CA PHE A 69 -13.93 4.95 -13.97
C PHE A 69 -13.88 6.26 -13.17
N ASP A 70 -14.42 6.29 -11.96
CA ASP A 70 -14.28 7.42 -11.02
C ASP A 70 -13.41 6.95 -9.84
N VAL A 71 -12.10 7.23 -9.94
CA VAL A 71 -11.08 6.76 -9.00
C VAL A 71 -10.31 7.94 -8.41
N ALA A 72 -10.39 8.05 -7.09
CA ALA A 72 -9.70 9.02 -6.26
C ALA A 72 -8.64 8.36 -5.36
N ALA A 73 -7.74 9.17 -4.80
CA ALA A 73 -6.74 8.73 -3.83
C ALA A 73 -7.38 8.03 -2.63
N GLY A 74 -6.77 6.91 -2.22
CA GLY A 74 -7.20 6.00 -1.17
C GLY A 74 -8.21 4.96 -1.61
N GLN A 75 -8.83 5.08 -2.79
CA GLN A 75 -9.91 4.19 -3.22
C GLN A 75 -9.43 2.82 -3.68
N LEU A 76 -8.16 2.67 -4.02
CA LEU A 76 -7.57 1.39 -4.44
C LEU A 76 -6.77 0.72 -3.32
N GLY A 77 -6.96 1.18 -2.07
CA GLY A 77 -6.38 0.59 -0.86
C GLY A 77 -4.93 0.99 -0.61
N GLU A 78 -4.44 1.98 -1.32
CA GLU A 78 -3.13 2.59 -1.12
C GLU A 78 -3.12 3.50 0.12
N ASN A 79 -1.97 3.60 0.77
CA ASN A 79 -1.73 4.56 1.84
C ASN A 79 -1.25 5.92 1.32
N SER A 80 -0.62 5.93 0.16
CA SER A 80 -0.11 7.14 -0.47
C SER A 80 -0.19 7.01 -1.99
N THR A 81 -0.75 8.04 -2.61
CA THR A 81 -0.69 8.25 -4.05
C THR A 81 0.46 9.20 -4.34
N THR A 82 1.36 8.81 -5.24
CA THR A 82 2.53 9.60 -5.65
C THR A 82 2.36 10.03 -7.11
N ARG A 83 3.02 11.12 -7.50
CA ARG A 83 3.06 11.60 -8.89
C ARG A 83 4.50 11.88 -9.28
N ASP A 84 4.85 11.63 -10.54
CA ASP A 84 6.18 11.86 -11.11
C ASP A 84 7.30 11.07 -10.41
N VAL A 85 6.95 9.91 -9.84
CA VAL A 85 7.89 8.94 -9.26
C VAL A 85 7.83 7.67 -10.10
N ASP A 86 8.96 7.01 -10.34
CA ASP A 86 8.97 5.66 -10.92
C ASP A 86 8.97 4.62 -9.79
N LEU A 87 7.81 4.36 -9.16
CA LEU A 87 7.69 3.42 -8.04
C LEU A 87 7.93 1.99 -8.52
N LEU A 88 7.61 1.69 -9.78
CA LEU A 88 7.85 0.38 -10.37
C LEU A 88 9.34 0.14 -10.64
N GLY A 89 10.12 1.18 -10.93
CA GLY A 89 11.57 1.14 -11.07
C GLY A 89 12.35 1.26 -9.76
N LEU A 90 11.69 1.57 -8.63
CA LEU A 90 12.38 1.66 -7.34
C LEU A 90 13.07 0.34 -6.95
N PRO A 91 14.29 0.43 -6.37
CA PRO A 91 14.99 -0.75 -5.90
C PRO A 91 14.22 -1.40 -4.75
N THR A 92 14.08 -2.71 -4.82
CA THR A 92 13.50 -3.53 -3.74
C THR A 92 14.64 -4.06 -2.88
N GLY A 93 14.72 -3.64 -1.61
CA GLY A 93 15.81 -4.06 -0.72
C GLY A 93 15.62 -3.62 0.74
N PRO A 94 16.46 -4.10 1.68
CA PRO A 94 16.27 -3.91 3.13
C PRO A 94 16.26 -2.44 3.60
N CYS A 95 16.80 -1.50 2.82
CA CYS A 95 16.71 -0.06 3.09
C CYS A 95 15.32 0.52 2.74
N CYS A 96 14.60 -0.13 1.82
CA CYS A 96 13.37 0.33 1.21
C CYS A 96 12.41 -0.87 1.12
N GLY A 97 11.76 -1.23 2.23
CA GLY A 97 10.87 -2.41 2.38
C GLY A 97 9.56 -2.35 1.58
N TRP A 98 9.63 -2.04 0.28
CA TRP A 98 8.49 -1.92 -0.62
C TRP A 98 8.29 -3.24 -1.39
N ALA A 99 7.15 -3.90 -1.18
CA ALA A 99 6.73 -5.01 -2.03
C ALA A 99 5.99 -4.47 -3.27
N ARG A 100 6.46 -4.80 -4.47
CA ARG A 100 5.76 -4.51 -5.73
C ARG A 100 4.46 -5.32 -5.81
N THR A 101 3.36 -4.64 -6.12
CA THR A 101 2.15 -5.29 -6.67
C THR A 101 1.91 -4.67 -8.04
N ARG A 102 2.21 -5.41 -9.11
CA ARG A 102 1.91 -5.01 -10.48
C ARG A 102 0.51 -5.49 -10.81
N TRP A 103 -0.40 -4.57 -11.11
CA TRP A 103 -1.62 -4.92 -11.84
C TRP A 103 -1.21 -5.06 -13.31
N SER A 104 -1.08 -6.29 -13.80
CA SER A 104 -0.95 -6.53 -15.23
C SER A 104 -2.32 -6.36 -15.90
N ARG A 105 -2.32 -5.84 -17.13
CA ARG A 105 -3.47 -5.89 -18.04
C ARG A 105 -4.00 -7.31 -18.18
#